data_AF-A0A8D9GKH6-F1
#
_entry.id   AF-A0A8D9GKH6-F1
#
_cell.length_a   1.000
_cell.length_b   1.000
_cell.length_c   1.000
_cell.angle_alpha   90.00
_cell.angle_beta   90.00
_cell.angle_gamma   90.00
#
_symmetry.space_group_name_H-M   'P 1'
#
loop_
_entity.id
_entity.type
_entity.pdbx_description
1 polymer ?
#
loop_
_entity_poly.entity_id
_entity_poly.type
_entity_poly.pdbx_seq_one_letter_code
_entity_poly.pdbx_strand_id
1 'polypeptide(L)'
;MVVSDLSWAFQILTKMEMVRDFVVTWVDTSEKLVKAIGYGTVILPTVKRLQMVQLWLPFIRETKPLVDSAGSNQEEDKEEGVRCKIDGEIWQALESSFVSIILALPSSDQAEILTEWLSKNGVYPDLTEAFEVWCFRSKVAKRRLGLLGGEEDGKDMA
;
A
#
# COMPACT_ATOMS: atom_id res chain seq x y z
N MET A 1 -39.20 -37.41 -2.41
CA MET A 1 -38.43 -36.33 -3.07
C MET A 1 -39.43 -35.38 -3.69
N VAL A 2 -39.68 -34.27 -3.01
CA VAL A 2 -40.78 -33.36 -3.30
C VAL A 2 -40.34 -32.42 -4.43
N VAL A 3 -41.26 -31.93 -5.27
CA VAL A 3 -40.95 -31.00 -6.38
C VAL A 3 -40.16 -29.77 -5.89
N SER A 4 -40.36 -29.37 -4.64
CA SER A 4 -39.61 -28.32 -3.94
C SER A 4 -38.12 -28.61 -3.84
N ASP A 5 -37.72 -29.87 -3.60
CA ASP A 5 -36.32 -30.30 -3.47
C ASP A 5 -35.59 -30.17 -4.81
N LEU A 6 -36.27 -30.55 -5.91
CA LEU A 6 -35.76 -30.41 -7.27
C LEU A 6 -35.61 -28.94 -7.67
N SER A 7 -36.61 -28.11 -7.37
CA SER A 7 -36.54 -26.65 -7.64
C SER A 7 -35.38 -25.99 -6.88
N TRP A 8 -35.19 -26.36 -5.61
CA TRP A 8 -34.07 -25.88 -4.80
C TRP A 8 -32.71 -26.35 -5.32
N ALA A 9 -32.60 -27.62 -5.73
CA ALA A 9 -31.39 -28.17 -6.35
C ALA A 9 -31.03 -27.46 -7.66
N PHE A 10 -32.01 -27.18 -8.53
CA PHE A 10 -31.80 -26.40 -9.74
C PHE A 10 -31.33 -24.97 -9.43
N GLN A 11 -31.93 -24.30 -8.44
CA GLN A 11 -31.47 -22.97 -8.02
C GLN A 11 -30.02 -22.95 -7.54
N ILE A 12 -29.61 -23.95 -6.76
CA ILE A 12 -28.25 -24.07 -6.27
C ILE A 12 -27.26 -24.36 -7.39
N LEU A 13 -27.60 -25.25 -8.32
CA LEU A 13 -26.78 -25.51 -9.50
C LEU A 13 -26.53 -24.24 -10.29
N THR A 14 -27.58 -23.45 -10.59
CA THR A 14 -27.43 -22.18 -11.28
C THR A 14 -26.62 -21.16 -10.47
N LYS A 15 -26.82 -21.10 -9.14
CA LYS A 15 -25.99 -20.24 -8.27
C LYS A 15 -24.51 -20.65 -8.29
N MET A 16 -24.21 -21.95 -8.28
CA MET A 16 -22.83 -22.43 -8.34
C MET A 16 -22.19 -22.17 -9.70
N GLU A 17 -22.95 -22.26 -10.80
CA GLU A 17 -22.48 -21.88 -12.14
C GLU A 17 -22.19 -20.38 -12.23
N MET A 18 -23.09 -19.52 -11.76
CA MET A 18 -22.84 -18.07 -11.71
C MET A 18 -21.63 -17.70 -10.86
N VAL A 19 -21.47 -18.34 -9.69
CA VAL A 19 -20.31 -18.13 -8.83
C VAL A 19 -19.03 -18.61 -9.52
N ARG A 20 -19.06 -19.76 -10.19
CA ARG A 20 -17.93 -20.27 -10.96
C ARG A 20 -17.51 -19.27 -12.04
N ASP A 21 -18.47 -18.80 -12.85
CA ASP A 21 -18.20 -17.86 -13.94
C ASP A 21 -17.65 -16.54 -13.40
N PHE A 22 -18.20 -16.05 -12.28
CA PHE A 22 -17.68 -14.88 -11.59
C PHE A 22 -16.23 -15.09 -11.12
N VAL A 23 -15.93 -16.19 -10.43
CA VAL A 23 -14.58 -16.46 -9.93
C VAL A 23 -13.59 -16.61 -11.08
N VAL A 24 -13.94 -17.34 -12.14
CA VAL A 24 -13.09 -17.51 -13.33
C VAL A 24 -12.81 -16.16 -13.99
N THR A 25 -13.85 -15.34 -14.18
CA THR A 25 -13.70 -14.01 -14.79
C THR A 25 -12.86 -13.09 -13.91
N TRP A 26 -13.05 -13.12 -12.59
CA TRP A 26 -12.28 -12.34 -11.63
C TRP A 26 -10.80 -12.72 -11.65
N VAL A 27 -10.49 -14.02 -11.62
CA VAL A 27 -9.11 -14.52 -11.69
C VAL A 27 -8.44 -14.11 -13.01
N ASP A 28 -9.08 -14.35 -14.15
CA ASP A 28 -8.53 -13.99 -15.47
C ASP A 28 -8.33 -12.46 -15.63
N THR A 29 -9.29 -11.67 -15.19
CA THR A 29 -9.18 -10.20 -15.24
C THR A 29 -8.10 -9.68 -14.31
N SER A 30 -8.00 -10.23 -13.09
CA SER A 30 -6.96 -9.85 -12.13
C SER A 30 -5.55 -10.24 -12.60
N GLU A 31 -5.40 -11.40 -13.25
CA GLU A 31 -4.13 -11.82 -13.85
C GLU A 31 -3.70 -10.87 -14.97
N LYS A 32 -4.63 -10.52 -15.87
CA LYS A 32 -4.38 -9.54 -16.94
C LYS A 32 -4.01 -8.17 -16.38
N LEU A 33 -4.69 -7.73 -15.32
CA LEU A 33 -4.40 -6.48 -14.63
C LEU A 33 -3.00 -6.49 -14.01
N VAL A 34 -2.62 -7.54 -13.28
CA VAL A 34 -1.29 -7.69 -12.68
C VAL A 34 -0.21 -7.70 -13.75
N LYS A 35 -0.41 -8.39 -14.87
CA LYS A 35 0.51 -8.36 -16.01
C LYS A 35 0.66 -6.95 -16.59
N ALA A 36 -0.45 -6.25 -16.83
CA ALA A 36 -0.42 -4.89 -17.38
C ALA A 36 0.30 -3.88 -16.45
N ILE A 37 0.13 -4.03 -15.13
CA ILE A 37 0.84 -3.25 -14.11
C ILE A 37 2.33 -3.63 -14.09
N GLY A 38 2.65 -4.93 -14.10
CA GLY A 38 4.03 -5.43 -14.05
C GLY A 38 4.88 -5.07 -15.27
N TYR A 39 4.28 -5.00 -16.46
CA TYR A 39 4.97 -4.52 -17.68
C TYR A 39 5.08 -2.99 -17.77
N GLY A 40 4.63 -2.24 -16.75
CA GLY A 40 4.66 -0.77 -16.76
C GLY A 40 3.77 -0.13 -17.83
N THR A 41 2.83 -0.91 -18.40
CA THR A 41 1.91 -0.43 -19.45
C THR A 41 0.85 0.51 -18.87
N VAL A 42 0.54 0.35 -17.58
CA VAL A 42 -0.40 1.22 -16.86
C VAL A 42 0.37 2.29 -16.10
N ILE A 43 0.42 3.51 -16.65
CA ILE A 43 0.87 4.68 -15.89
C ILE A 43 -0.31 5.17 -15.05
N LEU A 44 -0.30 4.84 -13.76
CA LEU A 44 -1.33 5.30 -12.85
C LEU A 44 -1.16 6.81 -12.58
N PRO A 45 -2.20 7.65 -12.78
CA PRO A 45 -2.10 9.08 -12.50
C PRO A 45 -1.67 9.37 -11.07
N THR A 46 -0.93 10.44 -10.85
CA THR A 46 -0.43 10.84 -9.52
C THR A 46 -1.52 10.87 -8.45
N VAL A 47 -2.70 11.44 -8.76
CA VAL A 47 -3.82 11.50 -7.82
C VAL A 47 -4.27 10.10 -7.37
N LYS A 48 -4.24 9.12 -8.28
CA LYS A 48 -4.61 7.74 -7.97
C LYS A 48 -3.54 7.03 -7.13
N ARG A 49 -2.26 7.31 -7.38
CA ARG A 49 -1.16 6.83 -6.53
C ARG A 49 -1.24 7.41 -5.11
N LEU A 50 -1.53 8.71 -4.99
CA LEU A 50 -1.74 9.36 -3.70
C LEU A 50 -2.94 8.77 -2.95
N GLN A 51 -4.08 8.60 -3.63
CA GLN A 51 -5.27 7.96 -3.05
C GLN A 51 -4.99 6.55 -2.53
N MET A 52 -4.20 5.76 -3.27
CA MET A 52 -3.78 4.44 -2.82
C MET A 52 -3.01 4.52 -1.49
N VAL A 53 -2.03 5.43 -1.40
CA VAL A 53 -1.23 5.60 -0.19
C VAL A 53 -2.10 6.04 1.00
N GLN A 54 -2.97 7.03 0.78
CA GLN A 54 -3.86 7.57 1.81
C GLN A 54 -4.89 6.55 2.31
N LEU A 55 -5.39 5.67 1.43
CA LEU A 55 -6.34 4.63 1.82
C LEU A 55 -5.67 3.48 2.59
N TRP A 56 -4.49 3.05 2.15
CA TRP A 56 -3.85 1.85 2.68
C TRP A 56 -2.97 2.12 3.91
N LEU A 57 -2.36 3.31 4.04
CA LEU A 57 -1.52 3.63 5.20
C LEU A 57 -2.25 3.44 6.55
N PRO A 58 -3.47 3.96 6.75
CA PRO A 58 -4.20 3.76 8.01
C PRO A 58 -4.49 2.28 8.28
N PHE A 59 -4.97 1.55 7.27
CA PHE A 59 -5.30 0.13 7.37
C PHE A 59 -4.08 -0.70 7.80
N ILE A 60 -2.92 -0.41 7.22
CA ILE A 60 -1.70 -1.17 7.47
C ILE A 60 -1.14 -0.88 8.88
N ARG A 61 -1.22 0.38 9.31
CA ARG A 61 -0.84 0.79 10.67
C ARG A 61 -1.68 0.10 11.74
N GLU A 62 -2.94 -0.16 11.46
CA GLU A 62 -3.84 -0.90 12.37
C GLU A 62 -3.65 -2.42 12.28
N THR A 63 -3.45 -2.96 11.09
CA THR A 63 -3.42 -4.42 10.87
C THR A 63 -2.11 -5.06 11.29
N LYS A 64 -0.97 -4.39 11.07
CA LYS A 64 0.34 -4.98 11.42
C LYS A 64 0.46 -5.32 12.92
N PRO A 65 0.12 -4.43 13.87
CA PRO A 65 0.13 -4.78 15.30
C PRO A 65 -0.81 -5.94 15.66
N LEU A 66 -1.97 -6.05 15.00
CA LEU A 66 -2.92 -7.14 15.22
C LEU A 66 -2.36 -8.49 14.75
N VAL A 67 -1.66 -8.50 13.62
CA VAL A 67 -1.00 -9.70 13.07
C VAL A 67 0.21 -10.09 13.93
N ASP A 68 1.02 -9.12 14.35
CA ASP A 68 2.17 -9.36 15.22
C ASP A 68 1.72 -9.89 16.60
N SER A 69 0.62 -9.37 17.17
CA SER A 69 0.03 -9.85 18.43
C SER A 69 -0.64 -11.22 18.31
N ALA A 70 -1.16 -11.59 17.14
CA ALA A 70 -1.79 -12.89 16.93
C ALA A 70 -0.79 -14.04 16.81
N GLY A 71 0.49 -13.73 16.57
CA GLY A 71 1.59 -14.70 16.50
C GLY A 71 2.16 -15.10 17.86
N SER A 72 1.93 -14.32 18.93
CA SER A 72 2.46 -14.60 20.27
C SER A 72 1.56 -15.49 21.14
N ASN A 73 0.30 -15.69 20.76
CA ASN A 73 -0.72 -16.32 21.62
C ASN A 73 -1.09 -17.76 21.19
N GLN A 74 -0.34 -18.39 20.29
CA GLN A 74 -0.57 -19.80 19.93
C GLN A 74 0.37 -20.71 20.72
N GLU A 75 -0.08 -21.14 21.89
CA GLU A 75 0.14 -22.53 22.28
C GLU A 75 -0.54 -23.42 21.22
N GLU A 76 0.14 -24.50 20.91
CA GLU A 76 -0.18 -25.47 19.86
C GLU A 76 -1.61 -25.99 20.02
N ASP A 77 -2.54 -25.55 19.18
CA ASP A 77 -3.73 -26.34 18.90
C ASP A 77 -4.08 -26.32 17.42
N LYS A 78 -4.17 -27.55 16.90
CA LYS A 78 -4.44 -27.90 15.51
C LYS A 78 -5.90 -27.57 15.20
N GLU A 79 -6.14 -26.50 14.46
CA GLU A 79 -7.27 -26.44 13.55
C GLU A 79 -6.80 -25.88 12.21
N GLU A 80 -6.79 -26.77 11.22
CA GLU A 80 -6.38 -26.54 9.83
C GLU A 80 -7.47 -25.73 9.09
N GLY A 81 -7.73 -24.52 9.56
CA GLY A 81 -8.24 -23.45 8.73
C GLY A 81 -7.04 -22.72 8.14
N VAL A 82 -6.96 -22.61 6.81
CA VAL A 82 -5.87 -21.90 6.10
C VAL A 82 -5.83 -20.43 6.55
N ARG A 83 -5.16 -20.17 7.67
CA ARG A 83 -4.80 -18.82 8.10
C ARG A 83 -3.63 -18.44 7.22
N CYS A 84 -3.86 -17.62 6.21
CA CYS A 84 -2.80 -17.04 5.40
C CYS A 84 -1.90 -16.23 6.35
N LYS A 85 -0.80 -16.85 6.80
CA LYS A 85 0.15 -16.23 7.71
C LYS A 85 0.92 -15.23 6.86
N ILE A 86 0.64 -13.94 7.04
CA ILE A 86 1.44 -12.89 6.41
C ILE A 86 2.82 -12.96 7.07
N ASP A 87 3.80 -13.45 6.31
CA ASP A 87 5.17 -13.57 6.80
C ASP A 87 5.89 -12.21 6.78
N GLY A 88 7.15 -12.20 7.24
CA GLY A 88 7.97 -11.00 7.24
C GLY A 88 8.29 -10.48 5.83
N GLU A 89 8.35 -11.36 4.82
CA GLU A 89 8.68 -11.00 3.45
C GLU A 89 7.56 -10.15 2.82
N ILE A 90 6.30 -10.52 3.07
CA ILE A 90 5.14 -9.76 2.58
C ILE A 90 5.11 -8.37 3.21
N TRP A 91 5.37 -8.25 4.53
CA TRP A 91 5.42 -6.94 5.19
C TRP A 91 6.57 -6.06 4.68
N GLN A 92 7.73 -6.66 4.40
CA GLN A 92 8.87 -5.94 3.83
C GLN A 92 8.62 -5.51 2.38
N ALA A 93 8.01 -6.38 1.57
CA ALA A 93 7.61 -6.05 0.20
C ALA A 93 6.57 -4.91 0.17
N LEU A 94 5.65 -4.91 1.15
CA LEU A 94 4.66 -3.85 1.30
C LEU A 94 5.32 -2.52 1.65
N GLU A 95 6.22 -2.50 2.62
CA GLU A 95 7.01 -1.31 3.00
C GLU A 95 7.79 -0.74 1.81
N SER A 96 8.53 -1.61 1.11
CA SER A 96 9.29 -1.24 -0.10
C SER A 96 8.39 -0.64 -1.19
N SER A 97 7.16 -1.15 -1.32
CA SER A 97 6.17 -0.63 -2.26
C SER A 97 5.69 0.77 -1.86
N PHE A 98 5.45 1.03 -0.57
CA PHE A 98 5.12 2.38 -0.09
C PHE A 98 6.22 3.37 -0.36
N VAL A 99 7.47 3.03 -0.02
CA VAL A 99 8.64 3.87 -0.29
C VAL A 99 8.70 4.23 -1.78
N SER A 100 8.57 3.22 -2.65
CA SER A 100 8.59 3.41 -4.10
C SER A 100 7.47 4.31 -4.62
N ILE A 101 6.23 4.09 -4.16
CA ILE A 101 5.08 4.89 -4.59
C ILE A 101 5.23 6.35 -4.11
N ILE A 102 5.61 6.56 -2.84
CA ILE A 102 5.79 7.89 -2.24
C ILE A 102 6.89 8.64 -2.99
N LEU A 103 8.03 8.01 -3.25
CA LEU A 103 9.14 8.61 -4.01
C LEU A 103 8.78 9.04 -5.43
N ALA A 104 7.73 8.45 -5.99
CA ALA A 104 7.20 8.78 -7.32
C ALA A 104 6.08 9.85 -7.31
N LEU A 105 5.66 10.33 -6.14
CA LEU A 105 4.72 11.45 -5.98
C LEU A 105 5.41 12.81 -6.14
N PRO A 106 4.67 13.90 -6.40
CA PRO A 106 5.15 15.27 -6.29
C PRO A 106 5.69 15.60 -4.89
N SER A 107 6.62 16.57 -4.82
CA SER A 107 7.26 16.96 -3.56
C SER A 107 6.28 17.48 -2.50
N SER A 108 5.20 18.16 -2.91
CA SER A 108 4.13 18.62 -2.00
C SER A 108 3.49 17.46 -1.25
N ASP A 109 3.12 16.42 -2.00
CA ASP A 109 2.39 15.28 -1.49
C ASP A 109 3.32 14.40 -0.63
N GLN A 110 4.59 14.26 -1.04
CA GLN A 110 5.61 13.63 -0.22
C GLN A 110 5.75 14.33 1.15
N ALA A 111 5.81 15.66 1.15
CA ALA A 111 5.98 16.44 2.38
C ALA A 111 4.82 16.23 3.36
N GLU A 112 3.58 16.23 2.87
CA GLU A 112 2.39 15.99 3.69
C GLU A 112 2.43 14.61 4.36
N ILE A 113 2.67 13.55 3.58
CA ILE A 113 2.73 12.17 4.08
C ILE A 113 3.87 11.99 5.09
N LEU A 114 5.07 12.49 4.77
CA LEU A 114 6.25 12.31 5.61
C LEU A 114 6.15 13.11 6.92
N THR A 115 5.56 14.30 6.89
CA THR A 115 5.32 15.10 8.10
C THR A 115 4.32 14.40 9.02
N GLU A 116 3.25 13.83 8.45
CA GLU A 116 2.29 13.03 9.22
C GLU A 116 2.98 11.79 9.83
N TRP A 117 3.79 11.06 9.06
CA TRP A 117 4.53 9.90 9.55
C TRP A 117 5.49 10.24 10.70
N LEU A 118 6.24 11.35 10.59
CA LEU A 118 7.10 11.83 11.67
C LEU A 118 6.31 12.19 12.93
N SER A 119 5.14 12.83 12.76
CA SER A 119 4.27 13.19 13.90
C SER A 119 3.76 11.99 14.69
N LYS A 120 3.73 10.81 14.04
CA LYS A 120 3.30 9.54 14.62
C LYS A 120 4.48 8.68 15.09
N ASN A 121 5.63 9.28 15.40
CA ASN A 121 6.84 8.60 15.89
C ASN A 121 7.41 7.53 14.93
N GLY A 122 7.20 7.67 13.61
CA GLY A 122 7.76 6.74 12.64
C GLY A 122 7.12 5.34 12.66
N VAL A 123 5.82 5.26 12.97
CA VAL A 123 5.08 3.99 12.91
C VAL A 123 5.11 3.40 11.49
N TYR A 124 5.18 2.07 11.42
CA TYR A 124 5.17 1.28 10.19
C TYR A 124 4.17 1.82 9.13
N PRO A 125 4.51 1.83 7.83
CA PRO A 125 5.78 1.40 7.24
C PRO A 125 6.97 2.29 7.65
N ASP A 126 8.17 1.74 7.71
CA ASP A 126 9.37 2.57 7.84
C ASP A 126 9.56 3.37 6.54
N LEU A 127 9.46 4.70 6.65
CA LEU A 127 9.59 5.62 5.53
C LEU A 127 10.91 6.40 5.56
N THR A 128 11.89 5.94 6.36
CA THR A 128 13.19 6.63 6.53
C THR A 128 13.89 6.87 5.20
N GLU A 129 13.95 5.86 4.31
CA GLU A 129 14.57 6.02 2.98
C GLU A 129 13.87 7.12 2.16
N ALA A 130 12.53 7.07 2.08
CA ALA A 130 11.74 8.06 1.35
C ALA A 130 11.96 9.47 1.92
N PHE A 131 12.02 9.58 3.24
CA PHE A 131 12.28 10.82 3.96
C PHE A 131 13.66 11.40 3.64
N GLU A 132 14.71 10.58 3.71
CA GLU A 132 16.08 11.00 3.44
C GLU A 132 16.25 11.49 2.00
N VAL A 133 15.69 10.76 1.04
CA VAL A 133 15.71 11.13 -0.38
C VAL A 133 14.94 12.43 -0.61
N TRP A 134 13.76 12.60 -0.01
CA TRP A 134 12.99 13.86 -0.09
C TRP A 134 13.77 15.04 0.50
N CYS A 135 14.39 14.86 1.67
CA CYS A 135 15.24 15.85 2.31
C CYS A 135 16.44 16.22 1.42
N PHE A 136 17.11 15.23 0.84
CA PHE A 136 18.24 15.44 -0.07
C PHE A 136 17.81 16.24 -1.29
N ARG A 137 16.74 15.81 -1.98
CA ARG A 137 16.19 16.50 -3.17
C ARG A 137 15.80 17.94 -2.85
N SER A 138 15.14 18.17 -1.72
CA SER A 138 14.72 19.50 -1.26
C SER A 138 15.90 20.40 -0.90
N LYS A 139 16.90 19.87 -0.18
CA LYS A 139 18.14 20.59 0.15
C LYS A 139 18.94 20.97 -1.10
N VAL A 140 19.02 20.09 -2.09
CA VAL A 140 19.71 20.36 -3.37
C VAL A 140 18.96 21.41 -4.18
N ALA A 141 17.63 21.32 -4.27
CA ALA A 141 16.82 22.32 -4.96
C ALA A 141 16.99 23.72 -4.33
N LYS A 142 16.96 23.82 -3.00
CA LYS A 142 17.18 25.09 -2.29
C LYS A 142 18.56 25.70 -2.58
N ARG A 143 19.62 24.89 -2.58
CA ARG A 143 20.97 25.35 -2.95
C ARG A 143 21.06 25.85 -4.38
N ARG A 144 20.42 25.16 -5.34
CA ARG A 144 20.38 25.59 -6.74
C ARG A 144 19.63 26.90 -6.93
N LEU A 145 18.54 27.10 -6.20
CA LEU A 145 17.80 28.36 -6.21
C LEU A 145 18.57 29.49 -5.53
N GLY A 146 19.29 29.21 -4.44
CA GLY A 146 20.19 30.19 -3.79
C GLY A 146 21.43 30.56 -4.63
N LEU A 147 21.84 29.73 -5.59
CA LEU A 147 22.84 30.11 -6.59
C LEU A 147 22.27 31.01 -7.69
N LEU A 148 20.95 30.99 -7.89
CA LEU A 148 20.23 31.82 -8.86
C LEU A 148 19.77 33.17 -8.27
N GLY A 149 19.44 33.20 -6.98
CA GLY A 149 19.22 34.41 -6.21
C GLY A 149 20.48 34.69 -5.39
N GLY A 150 21.40 35.49 -5.96
CA GLY A 150 22.64 35.87 -5.28
C GLY A 150 22.39 36.33 -3.84
N GLU A 151 23.33 35.95 -2.98
CA GLU A 151 23.43 36.29 -1.56
C GLU A 151 22.89 37.70 -1.25
N GLU A 152 21.69 37.79 -0.68
CA GLU A 152 21.40 38.86 0.27
C GLU A 152 21.97 38.39 1.61
N ASP A 153 23.28 38.60 1.73
CA ASP A 153 24.07 38.45 2.94
C ASP A 153 23.60 39.52 3.94
N GLY A 154 22.56 39.19 4.69
CA GLY A 154 22.08 39.92 5.86
C GLY A 154 23.08 39.77 7.00
N LYS A 155 24.15 40.55 6.92
CA LYS A 155 25.05 40.87 8.02
C LYS A 155 24.27 41.56 9.14
N ASP A 156 23.64 40.78 10.02
CA ASP A 156 23.16 41.30 11.29
C ASP A 156 24.37 41.44 12.23
N MET A 157 24.93 42.65 12.19
CA MET A 157 25.62 43.24 13.32
C MET A 157 24.62 43.49 14.45
N ALA A 158 24.79 42.80 15.57
CA ALA A 158 24.68 43.33 16.94
C ALA A 158 25.28 42.33 17.93
#